data_AF-A0A4W3JEA9-F1
#
_entry.id   AF-A0A4W3JEA9-F1
#
_cell.length_a   1.000
_cell.length_b   1.000
_cell.length_c   1.000
_cell.angle_alpha   90.00
_cell.angle_beta   90.00
_cell.angle_gamma   90.00
#
_symmetry.space_group_name_H-M   'P 1'
#
loop_
_entity.id
_entity.type
_entity.pdbx_description
1 polymer ?
#
loop_
_entity_poly.entity_id
_entity_poly.type
_entity_poly.pdbx_seq_one_letter_code
_entity_poly.pdbx_strand_id
1 'polypeptide(L)'
;MAVWVLRELLRYSSQLPELGREVAMNHIPSLVSSLLSLKPEYQLAAMEGMKACMTHYSRACGSLRGKLAAYFLSKMDTSSPQVQELACHCYALLPGLGTGFAQGMKYSESWSQQLHCLLSSLHRLTEEIYQGSETEPSRYEGPGVDLPLPTLNDTDPYHVLHLSQRFTALSKCLAQLLRYQLPVTARHCLSVSLSLSLTRSRYLTQEGFLSGCDNPSSGRPRAGLSC
;
A
#
# COMPACT_ATOMS: atom_id res chain seq x y z
N MET A 1 14.04 22.37 -0.06
CA MET A 1 13.67 23.71 -0.58
C MET A 1 13.12 23.67 -2.01
N ALA A 2 13.83 23.14 -3.00
CA ALA A 2 13.36 23.13 -4.40
C ALA A 2 11.97 22.50 -4.60
N VAL A 3 11.69 21.36 -3.96
CA VAL A 3 10.39 20.68 -4.06
C VAL A 3 9.25 21.46 -3.40
N TRP A 4 9.54 22.19 -2.34
CA TRP A 4 8.55 23.05 -1.69
C TRP A 4 8.15 24.20 -2.61
N VAL A 5 9.13 24.84 -3.24
CA VAL A 5 8.89 25.88 -4.26
C VAL A 5 8.10 25.31 -5.42
N LEU A 6 8.46 24.12 -5.93
CA LEU A 6 7.71 23.44 -6.99
C LEU A 6 6.25 23.20 -6.59
N ARG A 7 6.00 22.71 -5.37
CA ARG A 7 4.64 22.47 -4.86
C ARG A 7 3.82 23.75 -4.83
N GLU A 8 4.38 24.84 -4.32
CA GLU A 8 3.67 26.13 -4.28
C GLU A 8 3.42 26.67 -5.69
N LEU A 9 4.40 26.59 -6.60
CA LEU A 9 4.22 26.98 -8.00
C LEU A 9 3.08 26.19 -8.65
N LEU A 10 3.06 24.86 -8.51
CA LEU A 10 1.99 24.00 -9.04
C LEU A 10 0.63 24.34 -8.42
N ARG A 11 0.60 24.64 -7.12
CA ARG A 11 -0.63 25.05 -6.42
C ARG A 11 -1.17 26.37 -6.95
N TYR A 12 -0.31 27.38 -7.13
CA TYR A 12 -0.72 28.69 -7.65
C TYR A 12 -1.09 28.64 -9.13
N SER A 13 -0.32 27.95 -9.97
CA SER A 13 -0.60 27.85 -11.40
C SER A 13 -1.90 27.09 -11.68
N SER A 14 -2.27 26.13 -10.82
CA SER A 14 -3.53 25.38 -10.96
C SER A 14 -4.79 26.23 -10.72
N GLN A 15 -4.67 27.37 -10.04
CA GLN A 15 -5.77 28.31 -9.79
C GLN A 15 -6.06 29.24 -10.98
N LEU A 16 -5.15 29.29 -11.96
CA LEU A 16 -5.27 30.13 -13.16
C LEU A 16 -5.67 29.23 -14.35
N PRO A 17 -6.90 29.31 -14.88
CA PRO A 17 -7.39 28.32 -15.84
C PRO A 17 -6.57 28.17 -17.12
N GLU A 18 -6.19 29.29 -17.75
CA GLU A 18 -5.42 29.29 -19.00
C GLU A 18 -4.00 28.77 -18.81
N LEU A 19 -3.28 29.31 -17.83
CA LEU A 19 -1.93 28.86 -17.47
C LEU A 19 -1.94 27.41 -16.99
N GLY A 20 -2.92 27.04 -16.17
CA GLY A 20 -3.09 25.70 -15.66
C GLY A 20 -3.26 24.68 -16.79
N ARG A 21 -4.05 25.00 -17.82
CA ARG A 21 -4.21 24.13 -18.99
C ARG A 21 -2.91 23.97 -19.77
N GLU A 22 -2.18 25.06 -20.00
CA GLU A 22 -0.89 25.04 -20.70
C GLU A 22 0.15 24.20 -19.94
N VAL A 23 0.31 24.44 -18.65
CA VAL A 23 1.21 23.69 -17.77
C VAL A 23 0.84 22.21 -17.74
N ALA A 24 -0.44 21.89 -17.60
CA ALA A 24 -0.95 20.53 -17.58
C ALA A 24 -0.59 19.75 -18.85
N MET A 25 -0.73 20.37 -20.02
CA MET A 25 -0.52 19.72 -21.31
C MET A 25 0.97 19.63 -21.68
N ASN A 26 1.74 20.67 -21.38
CA ASN A 26 3.09 20.82 -21.93
C ASN A 26 4.21 20.48 -20.93
N HIS A 27 3.97 20.62 -19.63
CA HIS A 27 5.03 20.58 -18.62
C HIS A 27 4.87 19.43 -17.61
N ILE A 28 3.65 19.13 -17.14
CA ILE A 28 3.44 18.12 -16.10
C ILE A 28 3.95 16.72 -16.49
N PRO A 29 3.67 16.17 -17.69
CA PRO A 29 4.15 14.84 -18.04
C PRO A 29 5.68 14.74 -18.07
N SER A 30 6.35 15.79 -18.58
CA SER A 30 7.81 15.87 -18.62
C SER A 30 8.42 16.01 -17.21
N LEU A 31 7.80 16.84 -16.37
CA LEU A 31 8.21 17.03 -14.98
C LEU A 31 8.11 15.72 -14.19
N VAL A 32 6.96 15.03 -14.25
CA VAL A 32 6.79 13.74 -13.57
C VAL A 32 7.78 12.70 -14.10
N SER A 33 8.03 12.66 -15.41
CA SER A 33 9.03 11.76 -15.99
C SER A 33 10.44 12.06 -15.45
N SER A 34 10.79 13.35 -15.34
CA SER A 34 12.07 13.78 -14.77
C SER A 34 12.20 13.39 -13.29
N LEU A 35 11.12 13.55 -12.51
CA LEU A 35 11.08 13.13 -11.09
C LEU A 35 11.23 11.61 -10.94
N LEU A 36 10.64 10.82 -11.82
CA LEU A 36 10.79 9.36 -11.86
C LEU A 36 12.21 8.91 -12.20
N SER A 37 12.96 9.72 -12.95
CA SER A 37 14.35 9.45 -13.35
C SER A 37 15.39 10.02 -12.36
N LEU A 38 14.97 10.65 -11.27
CA LEU A 38 15.90 11.16 -10.26
C LEU A 38 16.64 10.02 -9.55
N LYS A 39 17.87 10.32 -9.12
CA LYS A 39 18.69 9.38 -8.33
C LYS A 39 17.97 8.98 -7.03
N PRO A 40 18.19 7.74 -6.54
CA PRO A 40 17.54 7.23 -5.33
C PRO A 40 17.82 8.08 -4.08
N GLU A 41 18.95 8.78 -4.04
CA GLU A 41 19.31 9.76 -3.00
C GLU A 41 18.24 10.83 -2.79
N TYR A 42 17.51 11.21 -3.85
CA TYR A 42 16.48 12.26 -3.82
C TYR A 42 15.05 11.70 -3.86
N GLN A 43 14.86 10.39 -3.62
CA GLN A 43 13.56 9.74 -3.81
C GLN A 43 12.43 10.35 -2.96
N LEU A 44 12.72 10.79 -1.74
CA LEU A 44 11.71 11.42 -0.87
C LEU A 44 11.22 12.74 -1.47
N ALA A 45 12.17 13.59 -1.85
CA ALA A 45 11.90 14.87 -2.51
C ALA A 45 11.19 14.65 -3.87
N ALA A 46 11.62 13.67 -4.65
CA ALA A 46 11.00 13.31 -5.91
C ALA A 46 9.53 12.91 -5.73
N MET A 47 9.24 12.07 -4.72
CA MET A 47 7.89 11.61 -4.40
C MET A 47 6.98 12.73 -3.91
N GLU A 48 7.50 13.67 -3.10
CA GLU A 48 6.74 14.86 -2.72
C GLU A 48 6.37 15.71 -3.94
N GLY A 49 7.30 15.86 -4.90
CA GLY A 49 7.04 16.53 -6.17
C GLY A 49 5.99 15.79 -7.01
N MET A 50 6.08 14.47 -7.11
CA MET A 50 5.09 13.64 -7.81
C MET A 50 3.71 13.76 -7.14
N LYS A 51 3.65 13.74 -5.81
CA LYS A 51 2.42 13.96 -5.04
C LYS A 51 1.80 15.31 -5.38
N ALA A 52 2.60 16.39 -5.37
CA ALA A 52 2.11 17.73 -5.74
C ALA A 52 1.52 17.76 -7.17
N CYS A 53 2.19 17.12 -8.13
CA CYS A 53 1.70 16.99 -9.50
C CYS A 53 0.37 16.23 -9.55
N MET A 54 0.26 15.10 -8.85
CA MET A 54 -0.95 14.28 -8.80
C MET A 54 -2.12 14.98 -8.10
N THR A 55 -1.85 15.80 -7.08
CA THR A 55 -2.90 16.53 -6.34
C THR A 55 -3.44 17.72 -7.13
N HIS A 56 -2.57 18.52 -7.77
CA HIS A 56 -2.99 19.74 -8.47
C HIS A 56 -3.28 19.54 -9.96
N TYR A 57 -2.69 18.51 -10.56
CA TYR A 57 -2.78 18.20 -12.00
C TYR A 57 -3.09 16.72 -12.25
N SER A 58 -4.02 16.15 -11.47
CA SER A 58 -4.42 14.74 -11.54
C SER A 58 -4.72 14.26 -12.97
N ARG A 59 -5.36 15.10 -13.79
CA ARG A 59 -5.68 14.81 -15.19
C ARG A 59 -4.43 14.61 -16.06
N ALA A 60 -3.43 15.48 -15.93
CA ALA A 60 -2.21 15.41 -16.73
C ALA A 60 -1.34 14.19 -16.38
N CYS A 61 -1.46 13.71 -15.14
CA CYS A 61 -0.75 12.52 -14.66
C CYS A 61 -1.37 11.19 -15.13
N GLY A 62 -2.54 11.22 -15.80
CA GLY A 62 -3.27 10.00 -16.19
C GLY A 62 -2.47 9.04 -17.09
N SER A 63 -1.72 9.58 -18.06
CA SER A 63 -0.87 8.78 -18.98
C SER A 63 0.32 8.12 -18.27
N LEU A 64 0.72 8.64 -17.11
CA LEU A 64 1.85 8.14 -16.33
C LEU A 64 1.43 7.24 -15.16
N ARG A 65 0.12 7.00 -14.98
CA ARG A 65 -0.44 6.23 -13.86
C ARG A 65 0.25 4.88 -13.66
N GLY A 66 0.51 4.14 -14.75
CA GLY A 66 1.18 2.83 -14.68
C GLY A 66 2.63 2.93 -14.19
N LYS A 67 3.40 3.92 -14.67
CA LYS A 67 4.79 4.15 -14.24
C LYS A 67 4.85 4.59 -12.77
N LEU A 68 3.95 5.48 -12.37
CA LEU A 68 3.81 5.92 -10.98
C LEU A 68 3.44 4.75 -10.06
N ALA A 69 2.50 3.90 -10.46
CA ALA A 69 2.11 2.71 -9.71
C ALA A 69 3.30 1.77 -9.48
N ALA A 70 4.02 1.40 -10.55
CA ALA A 70 5.20 0.55 -10.44
C ALA A 70 6.29 1.17 -9.55
N TYR A 71 6.53 2.47 -9.69
CA TYR A 71 7.48 3.19 -8.85
C TYR A 71 7.08 3.14 -7.36
N PHE A 72 5.85 3.49 -7.00
CA PHE A 72 5.42 3.48 -5.60
C PHE A 72 5.41 2.07 -5.00
N LEU A 73 4.97 1.05 -5.75
CA LEU A 73 5.02 -0.35 -5.31
C LEU A 73 6.46 -0.79 -5.02
N SER A 74 7.43 -0.43 -5.87
CA SER A 74 8.85 -0.74 -5.63
C SER A 74 9.43 -0.11 -4.36
N LYS A 75 8.78 0.92 -3.81
CA LYS A 75 9.20 1.64 -2.60
C LYS A 75 8.48 1.19 -1.33
N MET A 76 7.49 0.29 -1.43
CA MET A 76 6.76 -0.21 -0.27
C MET A 76 7.61 -1.11 0.63
N ASP A 77 8.59 -1.81 0.06
CA ASP A 77 9.51 -2.69 0.80
C ASP A 77 10.78 -1.97 1.30
N THR A 78 10.86 -0.64 1.14
CA THR A 78 12.02 0.13 1.61
C THR A 78 12.02 0.21 3.14
N SER A 79 13.19 0.05 3.78
CA SER A 79 13.35 0.11 5.23
C SER A 79 13.10 1.51 5.84
N SER A 80 13.07 2.56 5.01
CA SER A 80 12.78 3.92 5.45
C SER A 80 11.27 4.13 5.64
N PRO A 81 10.80 4.39 6.88
CA PRO A 81 9.37 4.51 7.17
C PRO A 81 8.74 5.71 6.47
N GLN A 82 9.49 6.81 6.31
CA GLN A 82 9.00 8.02 5.63
C GLN A 82 8.76 7.78 4.13
N VAL A 83 9.68 7.08 3.46
CA VAL A 83 9.53 6.73 2.04
C VAL A 83 8.38 5.76 1.85
N GLN A 84 8.27 4.74 2.71
CA GLN A 84 7.17 3.79 2.68
C GLN A 84 5.81 4.50 2.86
N GLU A 85 5.66 5.34 3.88
CA GLU A 85 4.42 6.06 4.15
C GLU A 85 4.01 6.97 2.98
N LEU A 86 4.97 7.72 2.43
CA LEU A 86 4.71 8.58 1.28
C LEU A 86 4.36 7.76 0.04
N ALA A 87 4.97 6.58 -0.17
CA ALA A 87 4.65 5.68 -1.27
C ALA A 87 3.22 5.15 -1.14
N CYS A 88 2.82 4.71 0.06
CA CYS A 88 1.46 4.27 0.34
C CYS A 88 0.44 5.36 0.07
N HIS A 89 0.71 6.59 0.53
CA HIS A 89 -0.16 7.73 0.32
C HIS A 89 -0.26 8.08 -1.18
N CYS A 90 0.85 8.13 -1.89
CA CYS A 90 0.88 8.41 -3.33
C CYS A 90 0.16 7.33 -4.14
N TYR A 91 0.32 6.07 -3.76
CA TYR A 91 -0.38 4.95 -4.38
C TYR A 91 -1.90 5.07 -4.21
N ALA A 92 -2.38 5.47 -3.02
CA ALA A 92 -3.80 5.68 -2.76
C ALA A 92 -4.43 6.82 -3.59
N LEU A 93 -3.63 7.74 -4.15
CA LEU A 93 -4.11 8.83 -5.02
C LEU A 93 -4.31 8.39 -6.49
N LEU A 94 -3.71 7.26 -6.90
CA LEU A 94 -3.72 6.79 -8.28
C LEU A 94 -5.13 6.61 -8.91
N PRO A 95 -6.19 6.19 -8.20
CA PRO A 95 -7.53 6.08 -8.77
C PRO A 95 -8.08 7.41 -9.29
N GLY A 96 -7.64 8.54 -8.72
CA GLY A 96 -8.05 9.89 -9.11
C GLY A 96 -7.30 10.45 -10.31
N LEU A 97 -6.31 9.74 -10.87
CA LEU A 97 -5.53 10.24 -12.00
C LEU A 97 -6.25 10.03 -13.32
N GLY A 98 -6.16 11.03 -14.22
CA GLY A 98 -6.76 10.97 -15.55
C GLY A 98 -8.28 11.15 -15.58
N THR A 99 -8.94 11.30 -14.43
CA THR A 99 -10.39 11.55 -14.39
C THR A 99 -10.69 13.02 -14.72
N GLY A 100 -11.46 13.25 -15.79
CA GLY A 100 -11.94 14.58 -16.18
C GLY A 100 -13.19 15.04 -15.40
N PHE A 101 -13.75 16.19 -15.78
CA PHE A 101 -15.03 16.70 -15.23
C PHE A 101 -16.24 15.76 -15.47
N ALA A 102 -16.09 14.76 -16.34
CA ALA A 102 -17.10 13.74 -16.58
C ALA A 102 -16.81 12.49 -15.74
N GLN A 103 -17.78 12.14 -14.88
CA GLN A 103 -18.07 10.80 -14.36
C GLN A 103 -17.22 10.29 -13.17
N GLY A 104 -17.77 10.44 -11.97
CA GLY A 104 -17.39 9.64 -10.80
C GLY A 104 -17.48 8.12 -11.00
N MET A 105 -18.09 7.62 -12.09
CA MET A 105 -18.11 6.19 -12.44
C MET A 105 -16.72 5.64 -12.77
N LYS A 106 -15.94 6.31 -13.63
CA LYS A 106 -14.56 5.86 -13.96
C LYS A 106 -13.63 5.91 -12.75
N TYR A 107 -13.84 6.88 -11.88
CA TYR A 107 -13.16 6.97 -10.59
C TYR A 107 -13.54 5.79 -9.69
N SER A 108 -14.85 5.53 -9.51
CA SER A 108 -15.35 4.44 -8.66
C SER A 108 -14.87 3.07 -9.13
N GLU A 109 -14.82 2.82 -10.43
CA GLU A 109 -14.27 1.60 -11.01
C GLU A 109 -12.77 1.48 -10.75
N SER A 110 -12.00 2.56 -11.01
CA SER A 110 -10.55 2.56 -10.76
C SER A 110 -10.22 2.36 -9.28
N TRP A 111 -11.02 2.94 -8.39
CA TRP A 111 -10.89 2.80 -6.95
C TRP A 111 -11.24 1.38 -6.50
N SER A 112 -12.35 0.82 -7.00
CA SER A 112 -12.78 -0.55 -6.71
C SER A 112 -11.75 -1.57 -7.20
N GLN A 113 -11.23 -1.39 -8.41
CA GLN A 113 -10.17 -2.24 -8.94
C GLN A 113 -8.92 -2.20 -8.05
N GLN A 114 -8.49 -1.01 -7.63
CA GLN A 114 -7.32 -0.87 -6.76
C GLN A 114 -7.55 -1.48 -5.37
N LEU A 115 -8.76 -1.32 -4.81
CA LEU A 115 -9.16 -1.99 -3.57
C LEU A 115 -9.05 -3.52 -3.72
N HIS A 116 -9.61 -4.07 -4.78
CA HIS A 116 -9.60 -5.51 -5.00
C HIS A 116 -8.18 -6.05 -5.22
N CYS A 117 -7.30 -5.32 -5.92
CA CYS A 117 -5.89 -5.69 -6.06
C CYS A 117 -5.14 -5.69 -4.71
N LEU A 118 -5.39 -4.69 -3.85
CA LEU A 118 -4.82 -4.64 -2.50
C LEU A 118 -5.29 -5.82 -1.64
N LEU A 119 -6.59 -6.13 -1.67
CA LEU A 119 -7.16 -7.24 -0.92
C LEU A 119 -6.60 -8.59 -1.39
N SER A 120 -6.56 -8.82 -2.70
CA SER A 120 -5.98 -10.02 -3.30
C SER A 120 -4.52 -10.23 -2.86
N SER A 121 -3.71 -9.16 -2.92
CA SER A 121 -2.30 -9.22 -2.51
C SER A 121 -2.11 -9.43 -1.01
N LEU A 122 -2.92 -8.77 -0.16
CA LEU A 122 -2.89 -8.95 1.29
C LEU A 122 -3.27 -10.39 1.67
N HIS A 123 -4.24 -10.94 0.95
CA HIS A 123 -4.71 -12.30 1.14
C HIS A 123 -3.62 -13.32 0.78
N ARG A 124 -2.98 -13.18 -0.39
CA ARG A 124 -1.82 -14.00 -0.78
C ARG A 124 -0.68 -13.91 0.24
N LEU A 125 -0.32 -12.70 0.71
CA LEU A 125 0.72 -12.55 1.74
C LEU A 125 0.35 -13.23 3.05
N THR A 126 -0.94 -13.24 3.41
CA THR A 126 -1.41 -13.98 4.58
C THR A 126 -1.20 -15.47 4.37
N GLU A 127 -1.59 -16.02 3.21
CA GLU A 127 -1.35 -17.43 2.88
C GLU A 127 0.14 -17.79 2.95
N GLU A 128 1.04 -16.92 2.44
CA GLU A 128 2.49 -17.12 2.49
C GLU A 128 3.06 -17.05 3.91
N ILE A 129 2.63 -16.08 4.72
CA ILE A 129 3.08 -15.96 6.13
C ILE A 129 2.65 -17.17 6.95
N TYR A 130 1.50 -17.77 6.65
CA TYR A 130 0.92 -18.89 7.39
C TYR A 130 1.10 -20.25 6.69
N GLN A 131 1.98 -20.33 5.69
CA GLN A 131 2.25 -21.56 4.96
C GLN A 131 2.69 -22.68 5.93
N GLY A 132 1.92 -23.77 6.00
CA GLY A 132 2.16 -24.88 6.92
C GLY A 132 1.34 -24.88 8.22
N SER A 133 0.47 -23.90 8.44
CA SER A 133 -0.56 -23.97 9.48
C SER A 133 -1.81 -24.71 9.00
N GLU A 134 -2.47 -25.49 9.87
CA GLU A 134 -3.70 -26.28 9.56
C GLU A 134 -4.95 -25.43 9.29
N THR A 135 -4.80 -24.13 9.05
CA THR A 135 -5.93 -23.28 8.69
C THR A 135 -6.37 -23.54 7.26
N GLU A 136 -7.67 -23.78 7.05
CA GLU A 136 -8.23 -23.87 5.69
C GLU A 136 -7.82 -22.66 4.84
N PRO A 137 -7.33 -22.88 3.60
CA PRO A 137 -7.03 -21.79 2.69
C PRO A 137 -8.35 -21.17 2.23
N SER A 138 -8.81 -20.14 2.95
CA SER A 138 -9.80 -19.22 2.41
C SER A 138 -9.18 -18.58 1.18
N ARG A 139 -9.81 -18.60 0.00
CA ARG A 139 -9.28 -17.90 -1.19
C ARG A 139 -10.00 -16.57 -1.36
N TYR A 140 -9.29 -15.56 -1.83
CA TYR A 140 -9.93 -14.30 -2.20
C TYR A 140 -10.80 -14.47 -3.45
N GLU A 141 -12.12 -14.26 -3.34
CA GLU A 141 -13.09 -14.45 -4.43
C GLU A 141 -13.38 -13.18 -5.26
N GLY A 142 -12.66 -12.09 -5.02
CA GLY A 142 -12.91 -10.82 -5.72
C GLY A 142 -12.21 -10.71 -7.09
N PRO A 143 -12.57 -9.71 -7.92
CA PRO A 143 -12.02 -9.50 -9.28
C PRO A 143 -10.57 -8.96 -9.30
N GLY A 144 -9.91 -8.93 -8.14
CA GLY A 144 -8.60 -8.30 -7.98
C GLY A 144 -7.47 -9.22 -8.38
N VAL A 145 -6.53 -8.71 -9.18
CA VAL A 145 -5.27 -9.39 -9.49
C VAL A 145 -4.20 -8.96 -8.48
N ASP A 146 -3.29 -9.87 -8.16
CA ASP A 146 -2.11 -9.57 -7.36
C ASP A 146 -1.33 -8.37 -7.90
N LEU A 147 -0.85 -7.54 -6.97
CA LEU A 147 -0.01 -6.40 -7.29
C LEU A 147 1.35 -6.88 -7.78
N PRO A 148 1.95 -6.22 -8.80
CA PRO A 148 3.28 -6.53 -9.29
C PRO A 148 4.34 -6.02 -8.29
N LEU A 149 4.42 -6.68 -7.14
CA LEU A 149 5.37 -6.40 -6.07
C LEU A 149 6.72 -7.06 -6.41
N PRO A 150 7.85 -6.50 -5.93
CA PRO A 150 9.15 -7.14 -6.09
C PRO A 150 9.15 -8.57 -5.57
N THR A 151 9.82 -9.50 -6.24
CA THR A 151 9.96 -10.88 -5.74
C THR A 151 10.83 -10.88 -4.47
N LEU A 152 10.36 -11.52 -3.40
CA LEU A 152 11.18 -11.80 -2.22
C LEU A 152 11.95 -13.10 -2.46
N ASN A 153 13.10 -13.24 -1.81
CA ASN A 153 13.88 -14.46 -1.89
C ASN A 153 13.37 -15.46 -0.84
N ASP A 154 12.88 -16.62 -1.29
CA ASP A 154 12.32 -17.66 -0.41
C ASP A 154 13.39 -18.38 0.42
N THR A 155 14.66 -18.24 0.03
CA THR A 155 15.80 -18.83 0.74
C THR A 155 16.38 -17.92 1.83
N ASP A 156 15.85 -16.70 1.97
CA ASP A 156 16.31 -15.73 2.96
C ASP A 156 15.86 -16.13 4.38
N PRO A 157 16.77 -16.23 5.37
CA PRO A 157 16.41 -16.41 6.78
C PRO A 157 15.40 -15.38 7.31
N TYR A 158 15.32 -14.20 6.69
CA TYR A 158 14.39 -13.12 7.05
C TYR A 158 13.15 -13.04 6.17
N HIS A 159 12.85 -14.07 5.37
CA HIS A 159 11.72 -14.10 4.43
C HIS A 159 10.38 -13.74 5.09
N VAL A 160 10.03 -14.37 6.21
CA VAL A 160 8.77 -14.10 6.94
C VAL A 160 8.71 -12.67 7.46
N LEU A 161 9.85 -12.09 7.89
CA LEU A 161 9.93 -10.71 8.31
C LEU A 161 9.64 -9.76 7.15
N HIS A 162 10.20 -10.02 5.96
CA HIS A 162 9.93 -9.24 4.76
C HIS A 162 8.47 -9.33 4.29
N LEU A 163 7.86 -10.52 4.37
CA LEU A 163 6.43 -10.69 4.11
C LEU A 163 5.57 -9.86 5.08
N SER A 164 5.89 -9.89 6.38
CA SER A 164 5.19 -9.12 7.41
C SER A 164 5.33 -7.60 7.21
N GLN A 165 6.52 -7.13 6.84
CA GLN A 165 6.77 -5.72 6.50
C GLN A 165 5.93 -5.29 5.30
N ARG A 166 5.88 -6.12 4.25
CA ARG A 166 5.09 -5.87 3.05
C ARG A 166 3.59 -5.88 3.34
N PHE A 167 3.11 -6.82 4.14
CA PHE A 167 1.73 -6.88 4.62
C PHE A 167 1.36 -5.59 5.37
N THR A 168 2.27 -5.11 6.22
CA THR A 168 2.11 -3.84 6.93
C THR A 168 2.05 -2.64 5.97
N ALA A 169 2.88 -2.61 4.92
CA ALA A 169 2.85 -1.55 3.92
C ALA A 169 1.52 -1.54 3.12
N LEU A 170 1.05 -2.71 2.68
CA LEU A 170 -0.20 -2.82 1.94
C LEU A 170 -1.42 -2.50 2.81
N SER A 171 -1.42 -2.89 4.09
CA SER A 171 -2.50 -2.52 5.01
C SER A 171 -2.54 -1.01 5.28
N LYS A 172 -1.38 -0.34 5.35
CA LYS A 172 -1.31 1.14 5.36
C LYS A 172 -1.89 1.72 4.07
N CYS A 173 -1.56 1.17 2.89
CA CYS A 173 -2.14 1.62 1.61
C CYS A 173 -3.67 1.49 1.62
N LEU A 174 -4.18 0.35 2.08
CA LEU A 174 -5.61 0.09 2.20
C LEU A 174 -6.27 1.12 3.13
N ALA A 175 -5.69 1.36 4.30
CA ALA A 175 -6.20 2.37 5.23
C ALA A 175 -6.21 3.77 4.60
N GLN A 176 -5.17 4.16 3.86
CA GLN A 176 -5.14 5.45 3.16
C GLN A 176 -6.19 5.52 2.05
N LEU A 177 -6.37 4.46 1.26
CA LEU A 177 -7.37 4.37 0.20
C LEU A 177 -8.81 4.53 0.76
N LEU A 178 -9.09 3.91 1.91
CA LEU A 178 -10.38 4.01 2.60
C LEU A 178 -10.60 5.39 3.24
N ARG A 179 -9.55 6.02 3.76
CA ARG A 179 -9.63 7.35 4.40
C ARG A 179 -9.78 8.48 3.40
N TYR A 180 -9.09 8.41 2.28
CA TYR A 180 -8.95 9.56 1.39
C TYR A 180 -10.23 9.79 0.57
N GLN A 181 -10.82 8.73 0.00
CA GLN A 181 -11.95 8.90 -0.93
C GLN A 181 -12.82 7.64 -1.01
N LEU A 182 -13.66 7.41 0.00
CA LEU A 182 -14.70 6.38 -0.05
C LEU A 182 -15.80 6.83 -1.05
N PRO A 183 -15.99 6.14 -2.20
CA PRO A 183 -17.18 6.37 -3.01
C PRO A 183 -18.41 6.03 -2.14
N VAL A 184 -19.46 6.85 -2.19
CA VAL A 184 -20.67 6.66 -1.37
C VAL A 184 -21.30 5.26 -1.57
N THR A 185 -21.02 4.63 -2.71
CA THR A 185 -21.42 3.27 -3.12
C THR A 185 -20.58 2.13 -2.50
N ALA A 186 -19.42 2.39 -1.90
CA ALA A 186 -18.48 1.36 -1.45
C ALA A 186 -18.81 0.69 -0.10
N ARG A 187 -19.95 1.02 0.52
CA ARG A 187 -20.35 0.46 1.83
C ARG A 187 -20.54 -1.06 1.83
N HIS A 188 -20.84 -1.66 0.67
CA HIS A 188 -21.15 -3.09 0.56
C HIS A 188 -19.93 -4.01 0.36
N CYS A 189 -18.79 -3.51 -0.17
CA CYS A 189 -17.58 -4.34 -0.36
C CYS A 189 -16.79 -4.56 0.94
N LEU A 190 -17.03 -3.75 1.98
CA LEU A 190 -16.22 -3.74 3.20
C LEU A 190 -16.65 -4.78 4.24
N SER A 191 -17.87 -5.32 4.19
CA SER A 191 -18.39 -6.18 5.26
C SER A 191 -17.82 -7.61 5.24
N VAL A 192 -17.44 -8.12 4.07
CA VAL A 192 -17.01 -9.53 3.92
C VAL A 192 -15.49 -9.69 4.00
N SER A 193 -14.71 -8.74 3.48
CA SER A 193 -13.24 -8.87 3.48
C SER A 193 -12.59 -8.39 4.78
N LEU A 194 -13.11 -7.35 5.44
CA LEU A 194 -12.55 -6.88 6.72
C LEU A 194 -12.85 -7.83 7.88
N SER A 195 -13.97 -8.56 7.84
CA SER A 195 -14.32 -9.52 8.89
C SER A 195 -13.32 -10.68 8.94
N LEU A 196 -12.85 -11.21 7.81
CA LEU A 196 -11.87 -12.30 7.79
C LEU A 196 -10.46 -11.85 8.24
N SER A 197 -9.97 -10.71 7.75
CA SER A 197 -8.63 -10.21 8.10
C SER A 197 -8.54 -9.72 9.55
N LEU A 198 -9.59 -9.05 10.06
CA LEU A 198 -9.62 -8.56 11.45
C LEU A 198 -9.88 -9.68 12.45
N THR A 199 -10.68 -10.69 12.10
CA THR A 199 -10.92 -11.83 12.99
C THR A 199 -9.63 -12.65 13.15
N ARG A 200 -8.90 -12.92 12.05
CA ARG A 200 -7.62 -13.64 12.11
C ARG A 200 -6.52 -12.86 12.84
N SER A 201 -6.45 -11.53 12.68
CA SER A 201 -5.51 -10.69 13.43
C SER A 201 -5.84 -10.58 14.92
N ARG A 202 -7.13 -10.56 15.31
CA ARG A 202 -7.56 -10.46 16.72
C ARG A 202 -7.40 -11.76 17.50
N TYR A 203 -7.61 -12.91 16.88
CA TYR A 203 -7.35 -14.21 17.52
C TYR A 203 -5.86 -14.36 17.91
N LEU A 204 -4.95 -13.81 17.11
CA LEU A 204 -3.51 -13.95 17.35
C LEU A 204 -2.94 -12.98 18.39
N THR A 205 -3.53 -11.78 18.58
CA THR A 205 -3.15 -10.94 19.73
C THR A 205 -3.56 -11.57 21.06
N GLN A 206 -4.56 -12.46 21.03
CA GLN A 206 -5.06 -13.15 22.22
C GLN A 206 -4.27 -14.45 22.51
N GLU A 207 -3.88 -15.21 21.47
CA GLU A 207 -3.04 -16.41 21.63
C GLU A 207 -1.55 -16.09 21.87
N GLY A 208 -1.01 -15.03 21.26
CA GLY A 208 0.36 -14.58 21.52
C GLY A 208 0.59 -14.08 22.95
N PHE A 209 -0.49 -13.72 23.67
CA PHE A 209 -0.45 -13.36 25.09
C PHE A 209 -0.58 -14.58 26.02
N LEU A 210 -1.14 -15.69 25.54
CA LEU A 210 -1.31 -16.93 26.31
C LEU A 210 -0.15 -17.91 26.12
N SER A 211 0.59 -17.86 25.00
CA SER A 211 1.73 -18.75 24.74
C SER A 211 3.06 -18.29 25.40
N GLY A 212 3.09 -17.10 26.01
CA GLY A 212 4.27 -16.56 26.72
C GLY A 212 4.38 -16.94 28.21
N CYS A 213 3.41 -17.67 28.76
CA CYS A 213 3.36 -18.05 30.17
C CYS A 213 3.09 -19.54 30.35
N ASP A 214 3.84 -20.43 29.70
CA ASP A 214 3.95 -21.80 30.21
C ASP A 214 5.30 -22.47 29.90
N ASN A 215 6.08 -22.54 30.99
CA ASN A 215 7.19 -23.43 31.34
C ASN A 215 8.56 -23.33 30.66
N PRO A 216 9.60 -23.43 31.52
CA PRO A 216 10.54 -24.52 31.35
C PRO A 216 10.71 -25.37 32.62
N SER A 217 10.75 -26.67 32.35
CA SER A 217 11.10 -27.83 33.14
C SER A 217 12.34 -27.73 34.05
N SER A 218 12.25 -28.34 35.23
CA SER A 218 13.32 -29.15 35.85
C SER A 218 12.66 -30.21 36.75
N GLY A 219 13.07 -31.47 36.89
CA GLY A 219 14.32 -32.11 36.50
C GLY A 219 14.93 -32.97 37.63
N ARG A 220 14.21 -34.02 38.10
CA ARG A 220 14.70 -35.22 38.87
C ARG A 220 15.21 -35.03 40.32
N PRO A 221 15.43 -36.10 41.15
CA PRO A 221 15.43 -37.56 40.89
C PRO A 221 14.66 -38.48 41.89
N ARG A 222 14.63 -39.78 41.56
CA ARG A 222 14.23 -40.93 42.40
C ARG A 222 15.16 -41.11 43.63
N ALA A 223 14.56 -41.41 44.78
CA ALA A 223 15.02 -42.28 45.88
C ALA A 223 13.72 -42.74 46.60
N GLY A 224 13.46 -43.97 47.02
CA GLY A 224 14.31 -45.08 47.46
C GLY A 224 14.12 -45.29 48.98
N LEU A 225 13.38 -46.35 49.38
CA LEU A 225 13.26 -46.94 50.74
C LEU A 225 12.52 -46.07 51.80
N SER A 226 11.79 -46.57 52.82
CA SER A 226 11.31 -47.88 53.27
C SER A 226 10.36 -47.64 54.47
N CYS A 227 9.53 -48.64 54.78
CA CYS A 227 8.73 -48.89 55.99
C CYS A 227 7.46 -48.07 56.23
#